data_AF-A0A6A1VKX4-F1
#
_entry.id   AF-A0A6A1VKX4-F1
#
_cell.length_a   1.000
_cell.length_b   1.000
_cell.length_c   1.000
_cell.angle_alpha   90.00
_cell.angle_beta   90.00
_cell.angle_gamma   90.00
#
_symmetry.space_group_name_H-M   'P 1'
#
loop_
_entity.id
_entity.type
_entity.pdbx_description
1 polymer ?
#
loop_
_entity_poly.entity_id
_entity_poly.type
_entity_poly.pdbx_seq_one_letter_code
_entity_poly.pdbx_strand_id
1 'polypeptide(L)'
;MRCSAHILNLIVNEGLKELDESVIKVRNLVKYVKFSLARLAKFRTCVEKKKLQCALSLCLDVPTRWNSTYLMLNIVEKYQRAFELLQEDDGHIYNYLNENGLGRRGLGALDDDDDWNRVRTFVRLLQIFYDVTMRLSGSMYATSNLHFQEVSCIHTHLMAYCDSYDDLLSAMAFRMKLKYEKYWGDVQKINKLLFVGVILDPRYKIVTLEFWFKKIMGVEEGDKFIEILKVDIERLYRHYSDGLSSDEPRMGSEISDDYDYDSQSSGSTVGRERGSSNLLCILQEFHQSRASRNLLDCKNELERYYLEDVESPSSVFDILTWWKVNSTKFPIIARIARDVLAIPITTVASESAFNTGGRVLDPYRSSLAPKIVEALICA
;
A
#
# COMPACT_ATOMS: atom_id res chain seq x y z
N MET A 1 -7.56 15.39 6.90
CA MET A 1 -6.71 14.17 6.80
C MET A 1 -5.67 14.41 5.70
N ARG A 2 -4.40 14.03 5.89
CA ARG A 2 -3.38 14.13 4.83
C ARG A 2 -3.39 12.85 3.99
N CYS A 3 -3.18 12.96 2.69
CA CYS A 3 -3.09 11.81 1.78
C CYS A 3 -1.90 10.91 2.13
N SER A 4 -2.12 9.63 2.45
CA SER A 4 -1.01 8.75 2.83
C SER A 4 -0.08 8.44 1.65
N ALA A 5 -0.58 8.31 0.42
CA ALA A 5 0.27 8.13 -0.76
C ALA A 5 1.24 9.30 -0.96
N HIS A 6 0.80 10.52 -0.66
CA HIS A 6 1.68 11.69 -0.69
C HIS A 6 2.75 11.63 0.42
N ILE A 7 2.37 11.23 1.64
CA ILE A 7 3.34 11.05 2.75
C ILE A 7 4.35 9.95 2.40
N LEU A 8 3.91 8.82 1.86
CA LEU A 8 4.80 7.73 1.40
C LEU A 8 5.78 8.23 0.34
N ASN A 9 5.29 9.00 -0.65
CA ASN A 9 6.15 9.62 -1.64
C ASN A 9 7.20 10.54 -1.00
N LEU A 10 6.84 11.32 0.02
CA LEU A 10 7.80 12.16 0.74
C LEU A 10 8.83 11.34 1.52
N ILE A 11 8.42 10.22 2.12
CA ILE A 11 9.31 9.31 2.86
C ILE A 11 10.31 8.66 1.89
N VAL A 12 9.83 8.04 0.81
CA VAL A 12 10.69 7.35 -0.17
C VAL A 12 11.66 8.31 -0.82
N ASN A 13 11.20 9.50 -1.24
CA ASN A 13 12.09 10.49 -1.86
C ASN A 13 13.17 10.98 -0.89
N GLU A 14 12.94 10.95 0.43
CA GLU A 14 13.99 11.27 1.41
C GLU A 14 15.10 10.21 1.42
N GLY A 15 14.73 8.93 1.29
CA GLY A 15 15.70 7.82 1.15
C GLY A 15 16.50 7.89 -0.15
N LEU A 16 15.84 8.29 -1.24
CA LEU A 16 16.40 8.36 -2.60
C LEU A 16 17.10 9.69 -2.96
N LYS A 17 17.26 10.64 -2.02
CA LYS A 17 17.91 11.95 -2.31
C LYS A 17 19.31 11.79 -2.91
N GLU A 18 20.06 10.84 -2.37
CA GLU A 18 21.37 10.44 -2.88
C GLU A 18 21.15 9.18 -3.73
N LEU A 19 20.90 9.40 -5.02
CA LEU A 19 20.77 8.31 -5.99
C LEU A 19 22.13 7.63 -6.16
N ASP A 20 22.19 6.38 -5.73
CA ASP A 20 23.33 5.50 -5.92
C ASP A 20 23.65 5.29 -7.42
N GLU A 21 24.94 5.11 -7.71
CA GLU A 21 25.44 4.98 -9.08
C GLU A 21 24.85 3.78 -9.80
N SER A 22 24.58 2.67 -9.10
CA SER A 22 24.00 1.46 -9.69
C SER A 22 22.61 1.73 -10.26
N VAL A 23 21.81 2.62 -9.65
CA VAL A 23 20.49 3.02 -10.21
C VAL A 23 20.65 3.77 -11.53
N ILE A 24 21.70 4.58 -11.65
CA ILE A 24 21.99 5.34 -12.87
C ILE A 24 22.52 4.41 -13.96
N LYS A 25 23.40 3.46 -13.61
CA LYS A 25 23.87 2.40 -14.51
C LYS A 25 22.70 1.59 -15.06
N VAL A 26 21.76 1.15 -14.20
CA VAL A 26 20.54 0.46 -14.65
C VAL A 26 19.74 1.32 -15.64
N ARG A 27 19.55 2.60 -15.33
CA ARG A 27 18.82 3.53 -16.22
C ARG A 27 19.48 3.63 -17.60
N ASN A 28 20.81 3.73 -17.64
CA ASN A 28 21.57 3.79 -18.89
C ASN A 28 21.41 2.50 -19.72
N LEU A 29 21.45 1.35 -19.05
CA LEU A 29 21.28 0.04 -19.66
C LEU A 29 19.90 -0.13 -20.30
N VAL A 30 18.84 0.19 -19.54
CA VAL A 30 17.47 0.17 -20.06
C VAL A 30 17.30 1.15 -21.22
N LYS A 31 17.88 2.36 -21.10
CA LYS A 31 17.85 3.37 -22.16
C LYS A 31 18.52 2.88 -23.44
N TYR A 32 19.67 2.19 -23.34
CA TYR A 32 20.35 1.61 -24.50
C TYR A 32 19.44 0.62 -25.23
N VAL A 33 18.88 -0.36 -24.50
CA VAL A 33 18.04 -1.42 -25.07
C VAL A 33 16.77 -0.85 -25.71
N LYS A 34 16.12 0.11 -25.05
CA LYS A 34 14.88 0.73 -25.55
C LYS A 34 15.10 1.74 -26.67
N PHE A 35 16.33 2.16 -26.96
CA PHE A 35 16.62 3.20 -27.95
C PHE A 35 16.30 2.77 -29.39
N SER A 36 16.40 1.47 -29.71
CA SER A 36 16.07 0.97 -31.05
C SER A 36 15.47 -0.43 -31.03
N LEU A 37 14.62 -0.73 -32.01
CA LEU A 37 14.02 -2.06 -32.17
C LEU A 37 15.07 -3.15 -32.37
N ALA A 38 16.18 -2.85 -33.05
CA ALA A 38 17.27 -3.78 -33.24
C ALA A 38 17.95 -4.16 -31.91
N ARG A 39 18.21 -3.19 -31.02
CA ARG A 39 18.78 -3.45 -29.68
C ARG A 39 17.81 -4.21 -28.79
N LEU A 40 16.52 -3.88 -28.86
CA LEU A 40 15.47 -4.62 -28.15
C LEU A 40 15.38 -6.07 -28.65
N ALA A 41 15.48 -6.31 -29.96
CA ALA A 41 15.49 -7.64 -30.54
C ALA A 41 16.70 -8.46 -30.06
N LYS A 42 17.91 -7.87 -30.07
CA LYS A 42 19.11 -8.51 -29.51
C LYS A 42 18.91 -8.90 -28.03
N PHE A 43 18.38 -7.99 -27.22
CA PHE A 43 18.09 -8.28 -25.80
C PHE A 43 17.09 -9.43 -25.65
N ARG A 44 16.04 -9.49 -26.47
CA ARG A 44 15.09 -10.63 -26.47
C ARG A 44 15.78 -11.95 -26.79
N THR A 45 16.72 -11.96 -27.73
CA THR A 45 17.55 -13.15 -28.00
C THR A 45 18.38 -13.55 -26.77
N CYS A 46 18.93 -12.59 -26.02
CA CYS A 46 19.62 -12.89 -24.75
C CYS A 46 18.69 -13.51 -23.69
N VAL A 47 17.45 -12.99 -23.58
CA VAL A 47 16.41 -13.52 -22.69
C VAL A 47 16.06 -14.97 -23.04
N GLU A 48 15.89 -15.27 -24.34
CA GLU A 48 15.63 -16.61 -24.85
C GLU A 48 16.81 -17.57 -24.59
N LYS A 49 18.04 -17.14 -24.90
CA LYS A 49 19.27 -17.93 -24.65
C LYS A 49 19.43 -18.30 -23.16
N LYS A 50 19.12 -17.37 -22.25
CA LYS A 50 19.19 -17.60 -20.79
C LYS A 50 17.94 -18.30 -20.23
N LYS A 51 16.96 -18.63 -21.08
CA LYS A 51 15.72 -19.36 -20.73
C LYS A 51 14.94 -18.69 -19.59
N LEU A 52 14.90 -17.36 -19.58
CA LEU A 52 14.19 -16.61 -18.54
C LEU A 52 12.68 -16.67 -18.81
N GLN A 53 11.90 -17.08 -17.81
CA GLN A 53 10.43 -17.15 -17.89
C GLN A 53 9.73 -15.81 -17.64
N CYS A 54 10.49 -14.71 -17.51
CA CYS A 54 9.94 -13.39 -17.25
C CYS A 54 9.36 -12.78 -18.54
N ALA A 55 8.08 -12.41 -18.53
CA ALA A 55 7.37 -11.79 -19.66
C ALA A 55 7.14 -10.27 -19.48
N LEU A 56 7.82 -9.63 -18.52
CA LEU A 56 7.63 -8.21 -18.22
C LEU A 56 8.33 -7.34 -19.28
N SER A 57 7.64 -6.30 -19.76
CA SER A 57 8.28 -5.32 -20.64
C SER A 57 9.25 -4.43 -19.84
N LEU A 58 10.44 -4.19 -20.39
CA LEU A 58 11.35 -3.18 -19.87
C LEU A 58 10.66 -1.80 -19.83
N CYS A 59 10.80 -1.10 -18.71
CA CYS A 59 10.31 0.27 -18.54
C CYS A 59 11.46 1.19 -18.12
N LEU A 60 11.52 2.38 -18.70
CA LEU A 60 12.45 3.43 -18.26
C LEU A 60 11.76 4.23 -17.16
N ASP A 61 12.48 4.53 -16.10
CA ASP A 61 11.91 5.31 -15.00
C ASP A 61 11.71 6.78 -15.36
N VAL A 62 10.81 7.41 -14.62
CA VAL A 62 10.64 8.86 -14.56
C VAL A 62 11.33 9.31 -13.27
N PRO A 63 12.47 10.02 -13.32
CA PRO A 63 13.29 10.32 -12.13
C PRO A 63 12.56 11.06 -11.00
N THR A 64 11.46 11.75 -11.31
CA THR A 64 10.62 12.45 -10.34
C THR A 64 9.56 11.55 -9.67
N ARG A 65 9.47 10.27 -10.04
CA ARG A 65 8.46 9.31 -9.56
C ARG A 65 9.12 8.00 -9.12
N TRP A 66 9.35 7.87 -7.81
CA TRP A 66 10.01 6.69 -7.23
C TRP A 66 9.35 5.34 -7.59
N ASN A 67 8.03 5.28 -7.75
CA ASN A 67 7.31 4.07 -8.20
C ASN A 67 7.84 3.55 -9.54
N SER A 68 8.13 4.45 -10.47
CA SER A 68 8.67 4.07 -11.78
C SER A 68 10.12 3.60 -11.70
N THR A 69 10.91 4.17 -10.78
CA THR A 69 12.26 3.69 -10.46
C THR A 69 12.21 2.29 -9.87
N TYR A 70 11.32 2.02 -8.91
CA TYR A 70 11.12 0.68 -8.37
C TYR A 70 10.76 -0.34 -9.46
N LEU A 71 9.78 -0.02 -10.32
CA LEU A 71 9.36 -0.91 -11.41
C LEU A 71 10.51 -1.22 -12.38
N MET A 72 11.30 -0.20 -12.74
CA MET A 72 12.49 -0.38 -13.59
C MET A 72 13.50 -1.33 -12.93
N LEU A 73 13.85 -1.08 -11.66
CA LEU A 73 14.83 -1.89 -10.92
C LEU A 73 14.34 -3.33 -10.75
N ASN A 74 13.09 -3.54 -10.34
CA ASN A 74 12.48 -4.86 -10.14
C ASN A 74 12.43 -5.68 -11.45
N ILE A 75 12.17 -5.03 -12.59
CA ILE A 75 12.20 -5.68 -13.89
C ILE A 75 13.64 -6.04 -14.26
N VAL A 76 14.58 -5.10 -14.11
CA VAL A 76 15.99 -5.30 -14.50
C VAL A 76 16.65 -6.40 -13.67
N GLU A 77 16.39 -6.46 -12.36
CA GLU A 77 16.86 -7.54 -11.48
C GLU A 77 16.45 -8.92 -12.02
N LYS A 78 15.18 -9.09 -12.44
CA LYS A 78 14.67 -10.35 -13.01
C LYS A 78 15.33 -10.71 -14.34
N TYR A 79 15.89 -9.73 -15.04
CA TYR A 79 16.59 -9.90 -16.30
C TYR A 79 18.12 -9.84 -16.17
N GLN A 80 18.68 -9.87 -14.95
CA GLN A 80 20.12 -9.76 -14.69
C GLN A 80 20.97 -10.58 -15.68
N ARG A 81 20.69 -11.89 -15.78
CA ARG A 81 21.47 -12.82 -16.64
C ARG A 81 21.39 -12.49 -18.13
N ALA A 82 20.29 -11.89 -18.59
CA ALA A 82 20.15 -11.47 -19.99
C ALA A 82 20.92 -10.17 -20.26
N PHE A 83 20.97 -9.26 -19.28
CA PHE A 83 21.78 -8.06 -19.36
C PHE A 83 23.28 -8.34 -19.29
N GLU A 84 23.73 -9.26 -18.43
CA GLU A 84 25.11 -9.75 -18.41
C GLU A 84 25.52 -10.29 -19.79
N LEU A 85 24.71 -11.18 -20.38
CA LEU A 85 24.98 -11.72 -21.71
C LEU A 85 24.99 -10.64 -22.80
N LEU A 86 24.10 -9.65 -22.72
CA LEU A 86 24.08 -8.56 -23.69
C LEU A 86 25.36 -7.70 -23.60
N GLN A 87 25.87 -7.49 -22.38
CA GLN A 87 27.13 -6.77 -22.15
C GLN A 87 28.35 -7.55 -22.65
N GLU A 88 28.32 -8.88 -22.55
CA GLU A 88 29.35 -9.78 -23.10
C GLU A 88 29.30 -9.85 -24.64
N ASP A 89 28.11 -9.99 -25.23
CA ASP A 89 27.93 -10.26 -26.66
C ASP A 89 27.97 -8.99 -27.56
N ASP A 90 27.66 -7.79 -27.05
CA ASP A 90 27.49 -6.58 -27.87
C ASP A 90 28.50 -5.46 -27.52
N GLY A 91 29.66 -5.42 -28.18
CA GLY A 91 30.68 -4.38 -27.95
C GLY A 91 30.18 -2.92 -28.11
N HIS A 92 29.05 -2.69 -28.80
CA HIS A 92 28.43 -1.37 -28.87
C HIS A 92 27.86 -0.89 -27.53
N ILE A 93 27.38 -1.81 -26.67
CA ILE A 93 26.88 -1.43 -25.34
C ILE A 93 28.03 -1.00 -24.44
N TYR A 94 29.17 -1.68 -24.52
CA TYR A 94 30.37 -1.31 -23.78
C TYR A 94 30.80 0.12 -24.13
N ASN A 95 30.87 0.45 -25.42
CA ASN A 95 31.22 1.81 -25.86
C ASN A 95 30.20 2.86 -25.38
N TYR A 96 28.90 2.52 -25.40
CA TYR A 96 27.85 3.44 -24.94
C TYR A 96 27.89 3.68 -23.42
N LEU A 97 28.18 2.66 -22.62
CA LEU A 97 28.26 2.74 -21.15
C LEU A 97 29.57 3.34 -20.65
N ASN A 98 30.60 3.39 -21.49
CA ASN A 98 31.91 3.99 -21.17
C ASN A 98 32.15 5.33 -21.92
N GLU A 99 31.13 5.88 -22.59
CA GLU A 99 31.27 7.13 -23.33
C GLU A 99 31.44 8.32 -22.37
N ASN A 100 32.65 8.88 -22.33
CA ASN A 100 33.01 10.06 -21.56
C ASN A 100 32.40 11.33 -22.18
N GLY A 101 31.11 11.56 -21.96
CA GLY A 101 30.41 12.82 -22.25
C GLY A 101 30.09 13.59 -20.98
N LEU A 102 29.63 14.85 -21.12
CA LEU A 102 29.14 15.74 -20.04
C LEU A 102 27.91 15.20 -19.25
N GLY A 103 27.53 13.94 -19.43
CA GLY A 103 26.40 13.28 -18.76
C GLY A 103 26.83 12.04 -17.99
N ARG A 104 25.96 11.54 -17.10
CA ARG A 104 26.21 10.34 -16.28
C ARG A 104 26.19 9.01 -17.06
N ARG A 105 26.62 9.01 -18.33
CA ARG A 105 26.68 7.81 -19.19
C ARG A 105 27.96 7.01 -18.96
N GLY A 106 29.09 7.66 -18.73
CA GLY A 106 30.40 7.03 -18.48
C GLY A 106 30.59 6.46 -17.07
N LEU A 107 29.56 5.86 -16.48
CA LEU A 107 29.68 5.15 -15.19
C LEU A 107 30.11 3.69 -15.38
N GLY A 108 30.23 3.22 -16.61
CA GLY A 108 30.60 1.84 -16.91
C GLY A 108 29.42 0.88 -16.89
N ALA A 109 29.75 -0.41 -17.04
CA ALA A 109 28.81 -1.51 -17.03
C ALA A 109 28.26 -1.79 -15.61
N LEU A 110 27.20 -2.59 -15.56
CA LEU A 110 26.79 -3.30 -14.34
C LEU A 110 27.55 -4.62 -14.33
N ASP A 111 28.81 -4.55 -13.92
CA ASP A 111 29.80 -5.61 -14.06
C ASP A 111 30.38 -6.11 -12.73
N ASP A 112 30.14 -5.42 -11.62
CA ASP A 112 30.49 -5.90 -10.28
C ASP A 112 29.30 -6.57 -9.59
N ASP A 113 29.58 -7.63 -8.82
CA ASP A 113 28.61 -8.26 -7.92
C ASP A 113 28.04 -7.24 -6.92
N ASP A 114 28.84 -6.22 -6.56
CA ASP A 114 28.42 -5.11 -5.71
C ASP A 114 27.26 -4.30 -6.32
N ASP A 115 27.30 -3.98 -7.62
CA ASP A 115 26.24 -3.22 -8.29
C ASP A 115 24.90 -3.96 -8.26
N TRP A 116 24.91 -5.25 -8.56
CA TRP A 116 23.70 -6.08 -8.52
C TRP A 116 23.19 -6.28 -7.10
N ASN A 117 24.08 -6.37 -6.11
CA ASN A 117 23.70 -6.39 -4.70
C ASN A 117 23.03 -5.08 -4.27
N ARG A 118 23.55 -3.93 -4.68
CA ARG A 118 22.92 -2.62 -4.46
C ARG A 118 21.54 -2.56 -5.11
N VAL A 119 21.40 -2.97 -6.37
CA VAL A 119 20.09 -3.03 -7.06
C VAL A 119 19.09 -3.87 -6.26
N ARG A 120 19.50 -5.06 -5.78
CA ARG A 120 18.66 -5.92 -4.92
C ARG A 120 18.27 -5.23 -3.61
N THR A 121 19.20 -4.51 -2.98
CA THR A 121 18.92 -3.71 -1.78
C THR A 121 17.86 -2.64 -2.06
N PHE A 122 17.97 -1.90 -3.16
CA PHE A 122 16.95 -0.92 -3.57
C PHE A 122 15.60 -1.58 -3.85
N VAL A 123 15.56 -2.68 -4.60
CA VAL A 123 14.31 -3.39 -4.90
C VAL A 123 13.63 -3.85 -3.62
N ARG A 124 14.39 -4.47 -2.71
CA ARG A 124 13.87 -4.94 -1.41
C ARG A 124 13.28 -3.81 -0.59
N LEU A 125 14.00 -2.69 -0.45
CA LEU A 125 13.54 -1.52 0.31
C LEU A 125 12.29 -0.90 -0.32
N LEU A 126 12.32 -0.61 -1.62
CA LEU A 126 11.26 0.10 -2.31
C LEU A 126 10.00 -0.75 -2.50
N GLN A 127 10.13 -2.08 -2.57
CA GLN A 127 9.00 -2.99 -2.73
C GLN A 127 7.96 -2.82 -1.61
N ILE A 128 8.40 -2.68 -0.36
CA ILE A 128 7.49 -2.52 0.78
C ILE A 128 6.61 -1.29 0.60
N PHE A 129 7.22 -0.16 0.22
CA PHE A 129 6.48 1.07 -0.02
C PHE A 129 5.57 0.95 -1.24
N TYR A 130 6.02 0.26 -2.29
CA TYR A 130 5.23 0.06 -3.51
C TYR A 130 3.98 -0.75 -3.21
N ASP A 131 4.15 -1.89 -2.54
CA ASP A 131 3.06 -2.80 -2.17
C ASP A 131 2.06 -2.10 -1.23
N VAL A 132 2.53 -1.35 -0.24
CA VAL A 132 1.69 -0.54 0.65
C VAL A 132 0.94 0.54 -0.14
N THR A 133 1.63 1.26 -1.03
CA THR A 133 1.01 2.32 -1.83
C THR A 133 -0.10 1.74 -2.71
N MET A 134 0.13 0.58 -3.32
CA MET A 134 -0.88 -0.11 -4.13
C MET A 134 -2.11 -0.50 -3.30
N ARG A 135 -1.92 -1.04 -2.09
CA ARG A 135 -3.03 -1.39 -1.19
C ARG A 135 -3.82 -0.18 -0.68
N LEU A 136 -3.14 0.91 -0.34
CA LEU A 136 -3.81 2.13 0.15
C LEU A 136 -4.49 2.94 -0.97
N SER A 137 -4.16 2.64 -2.23
CA SER A 137 -4.69 3.36 -3.39
C SER A 137 -5.70 2.54 -4.19
N GLY A 138 -6.27 1.50 -3.56
CA GLY A 138 -7.38 0.74 -4.11
C GLY A 138 -8.67 1.56 -4.14
N SER A 139 -9.45 1.40 -5.19
CA SER A 139 -10.78 2.02 -5.36
C SER A 139 -11.93 1.03 -5.23
N MET A 140 -11.65 -0.28 -5.29
CA MET A 140 -12.65 -1.35 -5.29
C MET A 140 -12.92 -1.93 -3.89
N TYR A 141 -12.29 -1.38 -2.86
CA TYR A 141 -12.44 -1.81 -1.47
C TYR A 141 -12.19 -0.65 -0.52
N ALA A 142 -12.72 -0.75 0.70
CA ALA A 142 -12.47 0.23 1.75
C ALA A 142 -10.98 0.25 2.12
N THR A 143 -10.38 1.44 2.13
CA THR A 143 -8.96 1.59 2.47
C THR A 143 -8.75 2.08 3.90
N SER A 144 -9.68 2.86 4.47
CA SER A 144 -9.50 3.50 5.79
C SER A 144 -9.15 2.55 6.94
N ASN A 145 -9.70 1.34 6.94
CA ASN A 145 -9.38 0.28 7.90
C ASN A 145 -7.95 -0.26 7.76
N LEU A 146 -7.34 -0.15 6.58
CA LEU A 146 -5.99 -0.66 6.32
C LEU A 146 -4.89 0.28 6.83
N HIS A 147 -5.19 1.57 7.03
CA HIS A 147 -4.19 2.62 7.30
C HIS A 147 -3.14 2.19 8.33
N PHE A 148 -3.62 1.79 9.50
CA PHE A 148 -2.76 1.53 10.65
C PHE A 148 -1.85 0.33 10.42
N GLN A 149 -2.37 -0.75 9.84
CA GLN A 149 -1.58 -1.95 9.56
C GLN A 149 -0.48 -1.66 8.54
N GLU A 150 -0.80 -0.92 7.49
CA GLU A 150 0.17 -0.55 6.45
C GLU A 150 1.25 0.40 6.98
N VAL A 151 0.88 1.39 7.81
CA VAL A 151 1.84 2.33 8.42
C VAL A 151 2.72 1.62 9.45
N SER A 152 2.14 0.75 10.28
CA SER A 152 2.89 -0.09 11.23
C SER A 152 3.83 -1.06 10.51
N CYS A 153 3.42 -1.64 9.38
CA CYS A 153 4.27 -2.49 8.54
C CYS A 153 5.50 -1.73 8.05
N ILE A 154 5.34 -0.50 7.57
CA ILE A 154 6.45 0.36 7.17
C ILE A 154 7.37 0.65 8.36
N HIS A 155 6.79 0.99 9.52
CA HIS A 155 7.57 1.26 10.73
C HIS A 155 8.46 0.07 11.10
N THR A 156 7.90 -1.14 11.16
CA THR A 156 8.64 -2.35 11.50
C THR A 156 9.79 -2.60 10.52
N HIS A 157 9.57 -2.45 9.22
CA HIS A 157 10.63 -2.62 8.23
C HIS A 157 11.70 -1.53 8.31
N LEU A 158 11.30 -0.26 8.53
CA LEU A 158 12.28 0.83 8.70
C LEU A 158 13.16 0.61 9.93
N MET A 159 12.58 0.17 11.06
CA MET A 159 13.40 -0.17 12.23
C MET A 159 14.38 -1.30 11.92
N ALA A 160 13.90 -2.40 11.33
CA ALA A 160 14.74 -3.54 10.97
C ALA A 160 15.86 -3.16 9.97
N TYR A 161 15.58 -2.25 9.04
CA TYR A 161 16.58 -1.79 8.06
C TYR A 161 17.58 -0.80 8.63
N CYS A 162 17.21 0.02 9.61
CA CYS A 162 18.17 0.84 10.35
C CYS A 162 19.23 -0.04 11.03
N ASP A 163 18.85 -1.22 11.51
CA ASP A 163 19.75 -2.17 12.20
C ASP A 163 20.47 -3.14 11.24
N SER A 164 20.36 -2.92 9.93
CA SER A 164 21.01 -3.74 8.90
C SER A 164 22.54 -3.58 8.91
N TYR A 165 23.26 -4.67 8.60
CA TYR A 165 24.71 -4.64 8.33
C TYR A 165 25.08 -4.01 6.98
N ASP A 166 24.10 -3.84 6.09
CA ASP A 166 24.27 -3.11 4.83
C ASP A 166 24.19 -1.59 5.11
N ASP A 167 25.34 -0.92 5.05
CA ASP A 167 25.48 0.52 5.34
C ASP A 167 24.60 1.40 4.45
N LEU A 168 24.44 1.03 3.16
CA LEU A 168 23.58 1.77 2.24
C LEU A 168 22.12 1.63 2.66
N LEU A 169 21.67 0.40 2.95
CA LEU A 169 20.31 0.13 3.41
C LEU A 169 20.02 0.85 4.74
N SER A 170 20.94 0.77 5.69
CA SER A 170 20.81 1.41 7.01
C SER A 170 20.73 2.92 6.89
N ALA A 171 21.63 3.56 6.13
CA ALA A 171 21.62 5.00 5.91
C ALA A 171 20.33 5.49 5.23
N MET A 172 19.87 4.77 4.21
CA MET A 172 18.61 5.08 3.52
C MET A 172 17.41 4.94 4.47
N ALA A 173 17.31 3.82 5.18
CA ALA A 173 16.23 3.56 6.13
C ALA A 173 16.21 4.60 7.25
N PHE A 174 17.36 5.04 7.75
CA PHE A 174 17.45 6.08 8.76
C PHE A 174 16.88 7.42 8.27
N ARG A 175 17.24 7.86 7.05
CA ARG A 175 16.66 9.08 6.46
C ARG A 175 15.15 8.97 6.26
N MET A 176 14.69 7.82 5.78
CA MET A 176 13.26 7.53 5.59
C MET A 176 12.51 7.48 6.93
N LYS A 177 13.13 6.92 7.99
CA LYS A 177 12.62 6.89 9.36
C LYS A 177 12.42 8.30 9.92
N LEU A 178 13.40 9.18 9.80
CA LEU A 178 13.25 10.58 10.26
C LEU A 178 12.07 11.27 9.56
N LYS A 179 11.89 11.00 8.26
CA LYS A 179 10.72 11.52 7.52
C LYS A 179 9.43 10.88 8.00
N TYR A 180 9.40 9.58 8.22
CA TYR A 180 8.26 8.84 8.76
C TYR A 180 7.82 9.43 10.11
N GLU A 181 8.76 9.62 11.03
CA GLU A 181 8.49 10.11 12.39
C GLU A 181 7.89 11.52 12.40
N LYS A 182 8.28 12.37 11.44
CA LYS A 182 7.70 13.70 11.25
C LYS A 182 6.18 13.66 10.99
N TYR A 183 5.66 12.61 10.36
CA TYR A 183 4.23 12.50 10.00
C TYR A 183 3.46 11.52 10.90
N TRP A 184 4.08 10.41 11.28
CA TRP A 184 3.43 9.29 11.97
C TRP A 184 4.13 8.86 13.26
N GLY A 185 5.17 9.58 13.70
CA GLY A 185 5.87 9.27 14.96
C GLY A 185 5.11 9.72 16.20
N ASP A 186 4.39 10.83 16.11
CA ASP A 186 3.56 11.34 17.21
C ASP A 186 2.08 10.98 16.97
N VAL A 187 1.65 9.91 17.64
CA VAL A 187 0.29 9.35 17.51
C VAL A 187 -0.80 10.32 17.95
N GLN A 188 -0.48 11.28 18.82
CA GLN A 188 -1.44 12.30 19.28
C GLN A 188 -1.76 13.32 18.18
N LYS A 189 -0.83 13.52 17.23
CA LYS A 189 -1.00 14.40 16.06
C LYS A 189 -1.66 13.70 14.87
N ILE A 190 -1.77 12.37 14.90
CA ILE A 190 -2.46 11.61 13.86
C ILE A 190 -3.96 11.87 13.97
N ASN A 191 -4.63 12.01 12.82
CA ASN A 191 -6.07 12.17 12.79
C ASN A 191 -6.75 10.91 13.34
N LYS A 192 -7.51 11.05 14.42
CA LYS A 192 -8.08 9.92 15.15
C LYS A 192 -9.10 9.11 14.36
N LEU A 193 -9.71 9.67 13.31
CA LEU A 193 -10.58 8.91 12.39
C LEU A 193 -9.87 7.74 11.71
N LEU A 194 -8.54 7.83 11.54
CA LEU A 194 -7.75 6.72 10.99
C LEU A 194 -7.75 5.50 11.92
N PHE A 195 -7.87 5.71 13.23
CA PHE A 195 -8.01 4.62 14.20
C PHE A 195 -9.45 4.12 14.27
N VAL A 196 -10.45 4.98 14.08
CA VAL A 196 -11.85 4.57 13.99
C VAL A 196 -12.05 3.57 12.85
N GLY A 197 -11.42 3.77 11.69
CA GLY A 197 -11.45 2.80 10.59
C GLY A 197 -10.96 1.39 11.00
N VAL A 198 -9.92 1.31 11.85
CA VAL A 198 -9.41 0.04 12.37
C VAL A 198 -10.38 -0.57 13.38
N ILE A 199 -10.95 0.25 14.26
CA ILE A 199 -11.93 -0.20 15.25
C ILE A 199 -13.15 -0.82 14.56
N LEU A 200 -13.58 -0.24 13.43
CA LEU A 200 -14.70 -0.73 12.62
C LEU A 200 -14.37 -1.98 11.80
N ASP A 201 -13.12 -2.45 11.77
CA ASP A 201 -12.79 -3.72 11.13
C ASP A 201 -12.98 -4.85 12.15
N PRO A 202 -13.95 -5.77 11.94
CA PRO A 202 -14.28 -6.81 12.92
C PRO A 202 -13.15 -7.84 13.11
N ARG A 203 -12.15 -7.87 12.24
CA ARG A 203 -10.93 -8.69 12.41
C ARG A 203 -9.92 -8.07 13.37
N TYR A 204 -10.02 -6.75 13.60
CA TYR A 204 -9.05 -6.01 14.40
C TYR A 204 -9.66 -5.41 15.66
N LYS A 205 -10.76 -4.66 15.52
CA LYS A 205 -11.45 -3.93 16.61
C LYS A 205 -10.50 -3.06 17.43
N ILE A 206 -10.98 -2.57 18.58
CA ILE A 206 -10.17 -1.77 19.50
C ILE A 206 -9.05 -2.57 20.17
N VAL A 207 -9.23 -3.89 20.33
CA VAL A 207 -8.23 -4.78 20.95
C VAL A 207 -6.88 -4.73 20.23
N THR A 208 -6.89 -4.57 18.91
CA THR A 208 -5.67 -4.46 18.12
C THR A 208 -4.89 -3.20 18.47
N LEU A 209 -5.57 -2.07 18.59
CA LEU A 209 -4.94 -0.81 18.97
C LEU A 209 -4.43 -0.89 20.41
N GLU A 210 -5.17 -1.53 21.32
CA GLU A 210 -4.74 -1.74 22.71
C GLU A 210 -3.44 -2.53 22.78
N PHE A 211 -3.34 -3.63 22.05
CA PHE A 211 -2.11 -4.42 21.96
C PHE A 211 -0.93 -3.57 21.45
N TRP A 212 -1.13 -2.86 20.33
CA TRP A 212 -0.05 -2.12 19.68
C TRP A 212 0.40 -0.89 20.45
N PHE A 213 -0.52 -0.06 20.97
CA PHE A 213 -0.12 1.14 21.69
C PHE A 213 0.50 0.84 23.04
N LYS A 214 0.06 -0.21 23.75
CA LYS A 214 0.77 -0.67 24.96
C LYS A 214 2.19 -1.15 24.63
N LYS A 215 2.36 -1.83 23.49
CA LYS A 215 3.67 -2.32 23.03
C LYS A 215 4.62 -1.20 22.63
N ILE A 216 4.13 -0.16 21.95
CA ILE A 216 4.95 0.93 21.41
C ILE A 216 5.21 2.04 22.44
N MET A 217 4.19 2.40 23.23
CA MET A 217 4.24 3.56 24.15
C MET A 217 4.46 3.15 25.61
N GLY A 218 4.41 1.85 25.92
CA GLY A 218 4.32 1.35 27.29
C GLY A 218 2.87 1.24 27.76
N VAL A 219 2.64 0.43 28.80
CA VAL A 219 1.28 0.07 29.26
C VAL A 219 0.48 1.29 29.68
N GLU A 220 1.05 2.17 30.52
CA GLU A 220 0.34 3.31 31.08
C GLU A 220 -0.05 4.36 30.02
N GLU A 221 0.91 4.80 29.20
CA GLU A 221 0.64 5.78 28.13
C GLU A 221 -0.21 5.20 27.01
N GLY A 222 -0.02 3.91 26.70
CA GLY A 222 -0.87 3.18 25.76
C GLY A 222 -2.33 3.15 26.25
N ASP A 223 -2.57 2.83 27.52
CA ASP A 223 -3.91 2.83 28.11
C ASP A 223 -4.55 4.22 28.08
N LYS A 224 -3.81 5.29 28.45
CA LYS A 224 -4.30 6.67 28.34
C LYS A 224 -4.75 7.01 26.92
N PHE A 225 -3.96 6.61 25.91
CA PHE A 225 -4.30 6.87 24.51
C PHE A 225 -5.54 6.09 24.04
N ILE A 226 -5.67 4.84 24.47
CA ILE A 226 -6.86 4.02 24.16
C ILE A 226 -8.12 4.62 24.76
N GLU A 227 -8.07 5.10 25.99
CA GLU A 227 -9.24 5.75 26.61
C GLU A 227 -9.67 6.99 25.84
N ILE A 228 -8.72 7.77 25.29
CA ILE A 228 -9.04 8.88 24.37
C ILE A 228 -9.78 8.36 23.13
N LEU A 229 -9.31 7.26 22.52
CA LEU A 229 -9.97 6.68 21.34
C LEU A 229 -11.38 6.15 21.66
N LYS A 230 -11.59 5.53 22.83
CA LYS A 230 -12.91 5.09 23.31
C LYS A 230 -13.86 6.26 23.45
N VAL A 231 -13.43 7.33 24.11
CA VAL A 231 -14.24 8.55 24.27
C VAL A 231 -14.62 9.15 22.91
N ASP A 232 -13.71 9.16 21.95
CA ASP A 232 -13.98 9.71 20.62
C ASP A 232 -14.99 8.89 19.81
N ILE A 233 -14.87 7.56 19.80
CA ILE A 233 -15.84 6.70 19.10
C ILE A 233 -17.19 6.63 19.84
N GLU A 234 -17.23 6.70 21.17
CA GLU A 234 -18.47 6.84 21.94
C GLU A 234 -19.19 8.16 21.64
N ARG A 235 -18.44 9.25 21.45
CA ARG A 235 -19.00 10.53 21.02
C ARG A 235 -19.59 10.44 19.61
N LEU A 236 -18.89 9.77 18.69
CA LEU A 236 -19.38 9.52 17.34
C LEU A 236 -20.64 8.64 17.37
N TYR A 237 -20.64 7.59 18.18
CA TYR A 237 -21.77 6.70 18.41
C TYR A 237 -23.01 7.47 18.89
N ARG A 238 -22.87 8.30 19.93
CA ARG A 238 -23.98 9.13 20.44
C ARG A 238 -24.56 10.04 19.36
N HIS A 239 -23.71 10.70 18.58
CA HIS A 239 -24.16 11.56 17.49
C HIS A 239 -25.06 10.82 16.47
N TYR A 240 -24.68 9.60 16.09
CA TYR A 240 -25.48 8.78 15.18
C TYR A 240 -26.74 8.20 15.84
N SER A 241 -26.66 7.86 17.12
CA SER A 241 -27.80 7.39 17.93
C SER A 241 -28.89 8.45 18.03
N ASP A 242 -28.51 9.71 18.32
CA ASP A 242 -29.45 10.83 18.46
C ASP A 242 -30.15 11.15 17.13
N GLY A 243 -29.44 10.96 16.01
CA GLY A 243 -29.99 11.10 14.66
C GLY A 243 -31.06 10.05 14.32
N LEU A 244 -30.99 8.85 14.89
CA LEU A 244 -31.98 7.78 14.67
C LEU A 244 -33.29 8.02 15.41
N SER A 245 -33.27 8.70 16.56
CA SER A 245 -34.48 9.10 17.28
C SER A 245 -35.34 10.13 16.54
N SER A 246 -34.80 10.77 15.49
CA SER A 246 -35.48 11.83 14.71
C SER A 246 -36.12 11.33 13.41
N ASP A 247 -35.68 10.18 12.89
CA ASP A 247 -36.10 9.63 11.60
C ASP A 247 -36.93 8.37 11.82
N GLU A 248 -38.26 8.48 11.87
CA GLU A 248 -39.14 7.31 11.70
C GLU A 248 -38.88 6.64 10.33
N PRO A 249 -39.01 5.31 10.21
CA PRO A 249 -38.64 4.60 9.00
C PRO A 249 -39.65 4.86 7.87
N ARG A 250 -39.19 5.47 6.78
CA ARG A 250 -39.87 5.31 5.48
C ARG A 250 -39.64 3.87 5.02
N MET A 251 -40.69 3.07 5.19
CA MET A 251 -40.80 1.70 4.71
C MET A 251 -40.59 1.68 3.18
N GLY A 252 -39.37 1.34 2.75
CA GLY A 252 -39.07 1.02 1.36
C GLY A 252 -39.44 -0.43 1.12
N SER A 253 -40.44 -0.66 0.25
CA SER A 253 -40.89 -1.96 -0.20
C SER A 253 -39.72 -2.86 -0.59
N GLU A 254 -39.64 -4.05 0.01
CA GLU A 254 -38.80 -5.14 -0.47
C GLU A 254 -39.29 -5.53 -1.87
N ILE A 255 -38.41 -5.40 -2.88
CA ILE A 255 -38.53 -6.13 -4.13
C ILE A 255 -37.46 -7.21 -4.07
N SER A 256 -37.94 -8.43 -3.90
CA SER A 256 -37.17 -9.67 -4.01
C SER A 256 -36.87 -9.90 -5.49
N ASP A 257 -35.67 -9.52 -5.94
CA ASP A 257 -35.12 -10.06 -7.18
C ASP A 257 -34.09 -11.13 -6.83
N ASP A 258 -34.52 -12.38 -7.01
CA ASP A 258 -33.74 -13.59 -6.92
C ASP A 258 -32.81 -13.66 -8.15
N TYR A 259 -31.50 -13.49 -7.93
CA TYR A 259 -30.49 -13.78 -8.95
C TYR A 259 -29.58 -14.89 -8.41
N ASP A 260 -29.83 -16.08 -8.92
CA ASP A 260 -29.01 -17.27 -8.79
C ASP A 260 -27.63 -17.01 -9.43
N TYR A 261 -26.57 -17.06 -8.64
CA TYR A 261 -25.19 -16.89 -9.11
C TYR A 261 -24.45 -18.21 -8.99
N ASP A 262 -24.54 -19.01 -10.04
CA ASP A 262 -23.64 -20.12 -10.29
C ASP A 262 -22.30 -19.57 -10.79
N SER A 263 -21.19 -19.96 -10.15
CA SER A 263 -19.86 -19.67 -10.69
C SER A 263 -18.87 -20.80 -10.42
N GLN A 264 -18.57 -21.49 -11.50
CA GLN A 264 -17.43 -22.38 -11.69
C GLN A 264 -16.10 -21.61 -11.69
N SER A 265 -15.06 -22.35 -11.33
CA SER A 265 -13.68 -21.93 -11.07
C SER A 265 -12.92 -21.21 -12.19
N SER A 266 -11.91 -20.41 -11.83
CA SER A 266 -10.48 -20.65 -12.13
C SER A 266 -9.68 -19.34 -12.20
N GLY A 267 -8.56 -19.28 -11.47
CA GLY A 267 -7.61 -18.16 -11.57
C GLY A 267 -6.65 -18.06 -10.39
N SER A 268 -5.77 -19.05 -10.24
CA SER A 268 -4.72 -19.07 -9.23
C SER A 268 -3.67 -17.98 -9.46
N THR A 269 -3.62 -16.99 -8.56
CA THR A 269 -2.45 -16.14 -8.35
C THR A 269 -1.85 -16.45 -6.98
N VAL A 270 -0.66 -17.06 -6.97
CA VAL A 270 0.13 -17.32 -5.77
C VAL A 270 0.62 -15.99 -5.20
N GLY A 271 -0.14 -15.44 -4.27
CA GLY A 271 0.23 -14.30 -3.44
C GLY A 271 0.95 -14.79 -2.19
N ARG A 272 2.22 -14.39 -2.03
CA ARG A 272 3.10 -14.79 -0.94
C ARG A 272 2.66 -14.09 0.36
N GLU A 273 1.68 -14.65 1.04
CA GLU A 273 1.32 -14.28 2.42
C GLU A 273 2.43 -14.73 3.37
N ARG A 274 3.17 -13.79 3.99
CA ARG A 274 4.09 -14.17 5.06
C ARG A 274 4.24 -13.18 6.22
N GLY A 275 3.43 -12.12 6.27
CA GLY A 275 3.47 -11.11 7.36
C GLY A 275 2.19 -10.97 8.19
N SER A 276 1.01 -10.96 7.56
CA SER A 276 -0.24 -10.58 8.23
C SER A 276 -0.91 -11.73 9.03
N SER A 277 -0.77 -12.97 8.55
CA SER A 277 -1.42 -14.15 9.16
C SER A 277 -0.94 -14.41 10.60
N ASN A 278 0.36 -14.27 10.87
CA ASN A 278 0.91 -14.51 12.21
C ASN A 278 0.44 -13.46 13.23
N LEU A 279 0.41 -12.17 12.84
CA LEU A 279 -0.08 -11.10 13.72
C LEU A 279 -1.56 -11.26 14.05
N LEU A 280 -2.40 -11.60 13.07
CA LEU A 280 -3.82 -11.80 13.31
C LEU A 280 -4.09 -13.02 14.22
N CYS A 281 -3.32 -14.11 14.08
CA CYS A 281 -3.40 -15.24 15.02
C CYS A 281 -3.03 -14.82 16.44
N ILE A 282 -1.94 -14.05 16.62
CA ILE A 282 -1.55 -13.50 17.93
C ILE A 282 -2.64 -12.58 18.51
N LEU A 283 -3.26 -11.75 17.67
CA LEU A 283 -4.35 -10.86 18.09
C LEU A 283 -5.62 -11.65 18.48
N GLN A 284 -5.90 -12.74 17.77
CA GLN A 284 -7.01 -13.64 18.08
C GLN A 284 -6.78 -14.35 19.42
N GLU A 285 -5.58 -14.88 19.66
CA GLU A 285 -5.19 -15.45 20.96
C GLU A 285 -5.27 -14.41 22.08
N PHE A 286 -4.78 -13.20 21.82
CA PHE A 286 -4.85 -12.09 22.77
C PHE A 286 -6.30 -11.69 23.07
N HIS A 287 -7.19 -11.70 22.08
CA HIS A 287 -8.62 -11.46 22.27
C HIS A 287 -9.28 -12.58 23.10
N GLN A 288 -9.03 -13.84 22.75
CA GLN A 288 -9.58 -15.01 23.44
C GLN A 288 -9.11 -15.08 24.90
N SER A 289 -7.87 -14.67 25.21
CA SER A 289 -7.35 -14.61 26.58
C SER A 289 -8.10 -13.61 27.48
N ARG A 290 -8.88 -12.70 26.88
CA ARG A 290 -9.73 -11.72 27.59
C ARG A 290 -11.18 -12.18 27.71
N ALA A 291 -11.56 -13.31 27.09
CA ALA A 291 -12.92 -13.82 27.04
C ALA A 291 -13.32 -14.46 28.37
N SER A 292 -13.80 -13.63 29.28
CA SER A 292 -14.60 -14.04 30.45
C SER A 292 -15.62 -12.96 30.73
N ARG A 293 -16.54 -12.68 29.79
CA ARG A 293 -17.53 -11.60 29.95
C ARG A 293 -18.91 -11.99 29.41
N ASN A 294 -19.93 -11.77 30.24
CA ASN A 294 -21.32 -12.00 29.91
C ASN A 294 -21.80 -10.95 28.90
N LEU A 295 -22.05 -11.36 27.65
CA LEU A 295 -22.63 -10.50 26.60
C LEU A 295 -24.03 -9.95 26.96
N LEU A 296 -24.66 -10.49 28.00
CA LEU A 296 -25.98 -10.09 28.51
C LEU A 296 -25.96 -8.74 29.26
N ASP A 297 -24.79 -8.23 29.66
CA ASP A 297 -24.65 -6.99 30.45
C ASP A 297 -24.18 -5.78 29.63
N CYS A 298 -24.22 -5.88 28.29
CA CYS A 298 -23.80 -4.78 27.42
C CYS A 298 -24.81 -3.63 27.47
N LYS A 299 -24.36 -2.40 27.75
CA LYS A 299 -25.25 -1.23 27.83
C LYS A 299 -25.71 -0.74 26.47
N ASN A 300 -24.92 -1.01 25.43
CA ASN A 300 -25.20 -0.60 24.05
C ASN A 300 -24.51 -1.54 23.06
N GLU A 301 -24.79 -1.36 21.77
CA GLU A 301 -24.23 -2.20 20.70
C GLU A 301 -22.71 -2.02 20.52
N LEU A 302 -22.13 -0.87 20.92
CA LEU A 302 -20.69 -0.60 20.84
C LEU A 302 -19.91 -1.44 21.86
N GLU A 303 -20.38 -1.47 23.11
CA GLU A 303 -19.82 -2.36 24.14
C GLU A 303 -19.93 -3.82 23.71
N ARG A 304 -21.09 -4.22 23.15
CA ARG A 304 -21.27 -5.57 22.60
C ARG A 304 -20.26 -5.88 21.50
N TYR A 305 -20.08 -4.97 20.54
CA TYR A 305 -19.14 -5.15 19.44
C TYR A 305 -17.70 -5.36 19.92
N TYR A 306 -17.27 -4.64 20.96
CA TYR A 306 -15.95 -4.81 21.58
C TYR A 306 -15.77 -6.13 22.34
N LEU A 307 -16.85 -6.73 22.83
CA LEU A 307 -16.81 -7.97 23.60
C LEU A 307 -16.92 -9.22 22.72
N GLU A 308 -17.58 -9.12 21.57
CA GLU A 308 -17.65 -10.22 20.63
C GLU A 308 -16.29 -10.56 20.04
N ASP A 309 -16.07 -11.83 19.69
CA ASP A 309 -14.82 -12.28 19.10
C ASP A 309 -14.47 -11.55 17.81
N VAL A 310 -13.16 -11.47 17.54
CA VAL A 310 -12.65 -10.98 16.27
C VAL A 310 -12.87 -12.01 15.17
N GLU A 311 -13.16 -11.52 13.97
CA GLU A 311 -13.31 -12.37 12.79
C GLU A 311 -11.97 -12.98 12.37
N SER A 312 -11.99 -14.24 11.96
CA SER A 312 -10.80 -14.96 11.52
C SER A 312 -10.22 -14.36 10.23
N PRO A 313 -8.90 -14.46 10.00
CA PRO A 313 -8.28 -14.03 8.76
C PRO A 313 -8.84 -14.82 7.58
N SER A 314 -9.37 -14.12 6.58
CA SER A 314 -9.79 -14.71 5.31
C SER A 314 -9.33 -13.84 4.15
N SER A 315 -8.81 -14.47 3.10
CA SER A 315 -8.38 -13.82 1.86
C SER A 315 -9.56 -13.28 1.04
N VAL A 316 -10.79 -13.70 1.35
CA VAL A 316 -12.04 -13.30 0.67
C VAL A 316 -12.92 -12.42 1.57
N PHE A 317 -12.37 -11.88 2.67
CA PHE A 317 -13.14 -11.05 3.59
C PHE A 317 -13.45 -9.66 3.00
N ASP A 318 -14.73 -9.34 2.87
CA ASP A 318 -15.22 -8.01 2.48
C ASP A 318 -15.89 -7.31 3.68
N ILE A 319 -15.24 -6.24 4.16
CA ILE A 319 -15.69 -5.47 5.33
C ILE A 319 -17.03 -4.77 5.12
N LEU A 320 -17.34 -4.30 3.91
CA LEU A 320 -18.58 -3.59 3.61
C LEU A 320 -19.76 -4.56 3.57
N THR A 321 -19.54 -5.73 3.00
CA THR A 321 -20.51 -6.83 2.99
C THR A 321 -20.76 -7.34 4.41
N TRP A 322 -19.71 -7.47 5.23
CA TRP A 322 -19.87 -7.85 6.64
C TRP A 322 -20.75 -6.85 7.41
N TRP A 323 -20.51 -5.54 7.25
CA TRP A 323 -21.34 -4.50 7.88
C TRP A 323 -22.77 -4.48 7.35
N LYS A 324 -22.98 -4.75 6.06
CA LYS A 324 -24.32 -4.88 5.47
C LYS A 324 -25.11 -6.01 6.12
N VAL A 325 -24.51 -7.20 6.23
CA VAL A 325 -25.13 -8.39 6.85
C VAL A 325 -25.39 -8.18 8.35
N ASN A 326 -24.47 -7.55 9.06
CA ASN A 326 -24.57 -7.33 10.50
C ASN A 326 -25.29 -6.02 10.89
N SER A 327 -25.87 -5.31 9.93
CA SER A 327 -26.53 -4.01 10.17
C SER A 327 -27.76 -4.10 11.05
N THR A 328 -28.46 -5.23 11.08
CA THR A 328 -29.59 -5.46 12.00
C THR A 328 -29.13 -5.67 13.44
N LYS A 329 -27.91 -6.19 13.62
CA LYS A 329 -27.29 -6.45 14.93
C LYS A 329 -26.59 -5.22 15.51
N PHE A 330 -26.00 -4.40 14.63
CA PHE A 330 -25.25 -3.19 14.98
C PHE A 330 -25.72 -1.98 14.13
N PRO A 331 -26.99 -1.54 14.24
CA PRO A 331 -27.55 -0.52 13.35
C PRO A 331 -26.84 0.83 13.40
N ILE A 332 -26.39 1.29 14.58
CA ILE A 332 -25.69 2.58 14.72
C ILE A 332 -24.27 2.47 14.18
N ILE A 333 -23.51 1.44 14.57
CA ILE A 333 -22.14 1.23 14.14
C ILE A 333 -22.09 0.94 12.64
N ALA A 334 -23.05 0.22 12.07
CA ALA A 334 -23.11 -0.01 10.62
C ALA A 334 -23.30 1.30 9.84
N ARG A 335 -24.06 2.28 10.35
CA ARG A 335 -24.14 3.62 9.76
C ARG A 335 -22.81 4.36 9.84
N ILE A 336 -22.13 4.29 10.99
CA ILE A 336 -20.80 4.88 11.16
C ILE A 336 -19.79 4.21 10.21
N ALA A 337 -19.83 2.88 10.10
CA ALA A 337 -18.96 2.10 9.24
C ALA A 337 -19.14 2.50 7.79
N ARG A 338 -20.38 2.62 7.31
CA ARG A 338 -20.67 3.08 5.95
C ARG A 338 -20.02 4.43 5.65
N ASP A 339 -20.10 5.38 6.58
CA ASP A 339 -19.62 6.75 6.33
C ASP A 339 -18.09 6.87 6.52
N VAL A 340 -17.52 6.18 7.50
CA VAL A 340 -16.07 6.21 7.79
C VAL A 340 -15.27 5.33 6.83
N LEU A 341 -15.77 4.15 6.46
CA LEU A 341 -15.10 3.24 5.53
C LEU A 341 -15.12 3.75 4.08
N ALA A 342 -16.10 4.60 3.74
CA ALA A 342 -16.15 5.27 2.45
C ALA A 342 -15.06 6.35 2.28
N ILE A 343 -14.39 6.79 3.35
CA ILE A 343 -13.32 7.80 3.26
C ILE A 343 -12.06 7.13 2.70
N PRO A 344 -11.58 7.51 1.50
CA PRO A 344 -10.33 6.99 0.99
C PRO A 344 -9.15 7.61 1.77
N ILE A 345 -8.16 6.79 2.12
CA ILE A 345 -6.92 7.27 2.77
C ILE A 345 -6.07 8.10 1.80
N THR A 346 -6.20 7.81 0.51
CA THR A 346 -5.44 8.43 -0.55
C THR A 346 -6.37 9.31 -1.37
N THR A 347 -5.93 10.51 -1.71
CA THR A 347 -6.67 11.41 -2.61
C THR A 347 -6.55 10.99 -4.06
N VAL A 348 -5.87 9.88 -4.35
CA VAL A 348 -5.59 9.42 -5.70
C VAL A 348 -5.62 7.90 -5.72
N ALA A 349 -6.59 7.31 -6.43
CA ALA A 349 -6.55 5.89 -6.78
C ALA A 349 -5.28 5.64 -7.62
N SER A 350 -4.55 4.55 -7.37
CA SER A 350 -3.23 4.31 -8.00
C SER A 350 -3.29 4.34 -9.52
N GLU A 351 -4.41 3.90 -10.11
CA GLU A 351 -4.64 3.96 -11.56
C GLU A 351 -4.93 5.39 -12.06
N SER A 352 -5.60 6.21 -11.26
CA SER A 352 -5.86 7.62 -11.57
C SER A 352 -4.66 8.54 -11.33
N ALA A 353 -3.74 8.16 -10.43
CA ALA A 353 -2.51 8.90 -10.17
C ALA A 353 -1.50 8.80 -11.33
N PHE A 354 -1.55 7.70 -12.08
CA PHE A 354 -0.49 7.36 -13.02
C PHE A 354 -0.96 7.11 -14.46
N ASN A 355 -2.25 6.89 -14.74
CA ASN A 355 -2.66 6.42 -16.07
C ASN A 355 -3.93 7.07 -16.67
N THR A 356 -4.80 7.74 -15.89
CA THR A 356 -6.04 8.30 -16.46
C THR A 356 -5.82 9.56 -17.30
N GLY A 357 -4.71 10.28 -17.09
CA GLY A 357 -4.38 11.46 -17.90
C GLY A 357 -4.30 11.17 -19.40
N GLY A 358 -3.78 9.99 -19.79
CA GLY A 358 -3.60 9.64 -21.20
C GLY A 358 -4.86 9.17 -21.94
N ARG A 359 -5.96 8.85 -21.23
CA ARG A 359 -7.21 8.39 -21.86
C ARG A 359 -8.22 9.51 -22.13
N VAL A 360 -8.18 10.59 -21.34
CA VAL A 360 -9.11 11.73 -21.48
C VAL A 360 -8.41 12.96 -22.05
N LEU A 361 -7.14 13.19 -21.69
CA LEU A 361 -6.32 14.33 -22.12
C LEU A 361 -5.01 13.80 -22.73
N ASP A 362 -5.11 13.18 -23.90
CA ASP A 362 -3.91 12.92 -24.72
C ASP A 362 -3.42 14.24 -25.38
N PRO A 363 -2.18 14.29 -25.90
CA PRO A 363 -1.64 15.49 -26.55
C PRO A 363 -2.51 16.02 -27.71
N TYR A 364 -3.31 15.16 -28.35
CA TYR A 364 -4.24 15.46 -29.44
C TYR A 364 -5.63 15.90 -28.95
N ARG A 365 -5.97 15.69 -27.66
CA ARG A 365 -7.21 16.11 -26.99
C ARG A 365 -7.02 17.30 -26.04
N SER A 366 -5.91 18.02 -26.16
CA SER A 366 -5.53 19.14 -25.30
C SER A 366 -6.37 20.42 -25.49
N SER A 367 -7.27 20.47 -26.48
CA SER A 367 -8.13 21.64 -26.76
C SER A 367 -9.58 21.51 -26.26
N LEU A 368 -9.90 20.50 -25.45
CA LEU A 368 -11.26 20.31 -24.96
C LEU A 368 -11.65 21.41 -23.95
N ALA A 369 -12.89 21.91 -24.06
CA ALA A 369 -13.43 22.84 -23.07
C ALA A 369 -13.56 22.14 -21.70
N PRO A 370 -13.35 22.84 -20.57
CA PRO A 370 -13.43 22.25 -19.23
C PRO A 370 -14.70 21.44 -18.97
N LYS A 371 -15.86 21.91 -19.47
CA LYS A 371 -17.15 21.22 -19.34
C LYS A 371 -17.19 19.87 -20.07
N ILE A 372 -16.52 19.76 -21.22
CA ILE A 372 -16.45 18.51 -21.99
C ILE A 372 -15.50 17.54 -21.29
N VAL A 373 -14.39 18.03 -20.74
CA VAL A 373 -13.46 17.22 -19.94
C VAL A 373 -14.16 16.67 -18.70
N GLU A 374 -14.91 17.50 -17.97
CA GLU A 374 -15.74 17.07 -16.83
C GLU A 374 -16.78 16.03 -17.25
N ALA A 375 -17.55 16.31 -18.31
CA ALA A 375 -18.54 15.36 -18.83
C ALA A 375 -17.92 14.02 -19.24
N LEU A 376 -16.70 14.00 -19.79
CA LEU A 376 -15.98 12.77 -20.14
C LEU A 376 -15.40 12.02 -18.93
N ILE A 377 -15.11 12.73 -17.83
CA ILE A 377 -14.63 12.12 -16.57
C ILE A 377 -15.81 11.58 -15.75
N CYS A 378 -16.98 12.21 -15.86
CA CYS A 378 -18.17 11.89 -15.06
C CYS A 378 -19.21 11.03 -15.80
N ALA A 379 -19.06 10.79 -17.11
CA ALA A 379 -19.85 9.83 -17.89
C ALA A 379 -19.33 8.41 -17.70
#